data_AF-A0AB74Q493-F1
#
_entry.id   AF-A0AB74Q493-F1
#
_cell.length_a   1.000
_cell.length_b   1.000
_cell.length_c   1.000
_cell.angle_alpha   90.00
_cell.angle_beta   90.00
_cell.angle_gamma   90.00
#
_symmetry.space_group_name_H-M   'P 1'
#
loop_
_entity.id
_entity.type
_entity.pdbx_description
1 polymer ?
#
loop_
_entity_poly.entity_id
_entity_poly.type
_entity_poly.pdbx_seq_one_letter_code
_entity_poly.pdbx_strand_id
1 'polypeptide(L)'
;MNNKLIYTSYDGDNIPLIDSFIKLVIDFKYVPINPTKSLGYYISTSIHDNDKGECLKDCLSLEMICDELWVFIDNNKYIPEGVRLEIATWLKYKSSPVKYISIPSLLENSSINDDLFLDFDDSNILKEKEISELVPKKSELRPVNCINILPEHHKYIDWIKYHLFYNKFVPLDYLSIKPYIYFDNIEHYKSELSLLNERCNYISVMPYYVSENNFNLSFSECKIPKYIKKDWAITTMENKN
;
A
#
# COMPACT_ATOMS: atom_id res chain seq x y z
N MET A 1 -12.49 11.33 14.68
CA MET A 1 -12.58 11.52 13.21
C MET A 1 -12.86 10.14 12.62
N ASN A 2 -13.69 10.06 11.58
CA ASN A 2 -14.00 8.78 10.93
C ASN A 2 -12.91 8.49 9.88
N ASN A 3 -11.73 8.08 10.34
CA ASN A 3 -10.58 7.87 9.46
C ASN A 3 -10.72 6.48 8.84
N LYS A 4 -11.31 6.42 7.65
CA LYS A 4 -11.37 5.19 6.85
C LYS A 4 -10.05 4.99 6.12
N LEU A 5 -9.60 3.74 6.03
CA LEU A 5 -8.53 3.31 5.14
C LEU A 5 -9.11 3.06 3.74
N ILE A 6 -8.58 3.73 2.74
CA ILE A 6 -9.08 3.67 1.36
C ILE A 6 -8.04 3.04 0.47
N TYR A 7 -8.32 1.85 -0.06
CA TYR A 7 -7.49 1.24 -1.10
C TYR A 7 -7.73 1.96 -2.43
N THR A 8 -6.65 2.37 -3.10
CA THR A 8 -6.72 3.03 -4.41
C THR A 8 -6.31 2.07 -5.52
N SER A 9 -7.29 1.61 -6.30
CA SER A 9 -7.13 0.66 -7.40
C SER A 9 -7.24 1.38 -8.75
N TYR A 10 -6.38 1.05 -9.70
CA TYR A 10 -6.28 1.71 -11.00
C TYR A 10 -5.50 0.85 -12.00
N ASP A 11 -5.67 1.13 -13.29
CA ASP A 11 -4.84 0.53 -14.35
C ASP A 11 -3.37 0.97 -14.22
N GLY A 12 -2.42 0.08 -14.48
CA GLY A 12 -0.99 0.38 -14.46
C GLY A 12 -0.58 1.53 -15.40
N ASP A 13 -1.34 1.75 -16.47
CA ASP A 13 -1.14 2.90 -17.37
C ASP A 13 -1.39 4.25 -16.67
N ASN A 14 -2.10 4.26 -15.54
CA ASN A 14 -2.40 5.44 -14.74
C ASN A 14 -1.43 5.68 -13.57
N ILE A 15 -0.29 4.97 -13.51
CA ILE A 15 0.78 5.25 -12.52
C ILE A 15 1.17 6.74 -12.44
N PRO A 16 1.25 7.52 -13.54
CA PRO A 16 1.56 8.95 -13.46
C PRO A 16 0.55 9.79 -12.67
N LEU A 17 -0.65 9.26 -12.40
CA LEU A 17 -1.76 9.95 -11.73
C LEU A 17 -1.93 9.58 -10.25
N ILE A 18 -1.07 8.72 -9.70
CA ILE A 18 -1.17 8.23 -8.32
C ILE A 18 -1.32 9.36 -7.29
N ASP A 19 -0.57 10.46 -7.47
CA ASP A 19 -0.64 11.58 -6.53
C ASP A 19 -2.01 12.27 -6.53
N SER A 20 -2.69 12.30 -7.67
CA SER A 20 -4.06 12.80 -7.76
C SER A 20 -5.04 11.89 -7.03
N PHE A 21 -4.86 10.57 -7.11
CA PHE A 21 -5.70 9.59 -6.41
C PHE A 21 -5.53 9.68 -4.89
N ILE A 22 -4.28 9.76 -4.44
CA ILE A 22 -3.93 9.95 -3.02
C ILE A 22 -4.49 11.28 -2.51
N LYS A 23 -4.30 12.37 -3.27
CA LYS A 23 -4.80 13.70 -2.91
C LYS A 23 -6.31 13.70 -2.72
N LEU A 24 -7.06 13.06 -3.63
CA LEU A 24 -8.51 12.99 -3.51
C LEU A 24 -8.93 12.36 -2.18
N VAL A 25 -8.34 11.22 -1.82
CA VAL A 25 -8.63 10.54 -0.54
C VAL A 25 -8.32 11.44 0.66
N ILE A 26 -7.21 12.17 0.62
CA ILE A 26 -6.83 13.13 1.67
C ILE A 26 -7.83 14.29 1.75
N ASP A 27 -8.33 14.79 0.62
CA ASP A 27 -9.30 15.88 0.58
C ASP A 27 -10.64 15.45 1.22
N PHE A 28 -11.01 14.16 1.10
CA PHE A 28 -12.11 13.53 1.84
C PHE A 28 -11.82 13.25 3.32
N LYS A 29 -10.63 13.62 3.83
CA LYS A 29 -10.18 13.39 5.20
C LYS A 29 -10.08 11.90 5.57
N TYR A 30 -9.75 11.07 4.58
CA TYR A 30 -9.47 9.65 4.77
C TYR A 30 -7.98 9.34 4.64
N VAL A 31 -7.60 8.11 4.95
CA VAL A 31 -6.23 7.62 4.91
C VAL A 31 -6.02 6.80 3.62
N PRO A 32 -5.20 7.27 2.67
CA PRO A 32 -4.95 6.56 1.43
C PRO A 32 -4.03 5.36 1.65
N ILE A 33 -4.38 4.23 1.02
CA ILE A 33 -3.54 3.06 0.84
C ILE A 33 -3.36 2.85 -0.66
N ASN A 34 -2.17 3.22 -1.15
CA ASN A 34 -1.81 3.08 -2.55
C ASN A 34 -0.81 1.92 -2.72
N PRO A 35 -1.14 0.86 -3.47
CA PRO A 35 -0.29 -0.31 -3.57
C PRO A 35 1.07 0.01 -4.20
N THR A 36 1.13 0.89 -5.21
CA THR A 36 2.41 1.24 -5.87
C THR A 36 3.38 1.93 -4.94
N LYS A 37 2.93 2.99 -4.25
CA LYS A 37 3.80 3.72 -3.32
C LYS A 37 4.12 2.93 -2.06
N SER A 38 3.14 2.17 -1.57
CA SER A 38 3.31 1.37 -0.36
C SER A 38 4.31 0.22 -0.57
N LEU A 39 4.08 -0.63 -1.57
CA LEU A 39 4.84 -1.86 -1.76
C LEU A 39 6.23 -1.60 -2.33
N GLY A 40 6.36 -0.60 -3.21
CA GLY A 40 7.52 -0.50 -4.09
C GLY A 40 7.57 -1.71 -5.04
N TYR A 41 6.65 -1.77 -6.01
CA TYR A 41 6.43 -2.95 -6.87
C TYR A 41 7.69 -3.62 -7.39
N TYR A 42 8.72 -2.86 -7.77
CA TYR A 42 9.97 -3.42 -8.27
C TYR A 42 10.64 -4.39 -7.26
N ILE A 43 10.49 -4.15 -5.95
CA ILE A 43 11.01 -5.02 -4.88
C ILE A 43 10.17 -6.30 -4.80
N SER A 44 8.84 -6.17 -4.77
CA SER A 44 7.91 -7.32 -4.77
C SER A 44 8.16 -8.21 -5.98
N THR A 45 8.19 -7.61 -7.19
CA THR A 45 8.50 -8.30 -8.45
C THR A 45 9.85 -9.01 -8.40
N SER A 46 10.90 -8.34 -7.88
CA SER A 46 12.23 -8.94 -7.79
C SER A 46 12.30 -10.12 -6.82
N ILE A 47 11.55 -10.10 -5.71
CA ILE A 47 11.56 -11.16 -4.70
C ILE A 47 10.73 -12.36 -5.13
N HIS A 48 9.67 -12.13 -5.91
CA HIS A 48 8.81 -13.19 -6.43
C HIS A 48 9.21 -13.65 -7.82
N ASP A 49 10.46 -13.41 -8.26
CA ASP A 49 10.98 -13.86 -9.56
C ASP A 49 10.11 -13.47 -10.78
N ASN A 50 9.49 -12.28 -10.72
CA ASN A 50 8.52 -11.76 -11.69
C ASN A 50 7.18 -12.52 -11.76
N ASP A 51 6.84 -13.30 -10.73
CA ASP A 51 5.52 -13.92 -10.60
C ASP A 51 4.46 -12.84 -10.31
N LYS A 52 3.67 -12.52 -11.34
CA LYS A 52 2.58 -11.54 -11.27
C LYS A 52 1.51 -11.93 -10.25
N GLY A 53 1.23 -13.22 -10.08
CA GLY A 53 0.23 -13.71 -9.13
C GLY A 53 0.67 -13.48 -7.69
N GLU A 54 1.95 -13.72 -7.38
CA GLU A 54 2.48 -13.45 -6.04
C GLU A 54 2.57 -11.95 -5.73
N CYS A 55 2.87 -11.11 -6.72
CA CYS A 55 2.83 -9.65 -6.57
C CYS A 55 1.39 -9.15 -6.35
N LEU A 56 0.43 -9.73 -7.05
CA LEU A 56 -0.98 -9.40 -6.90
C LEU A 56 -1.50 -9.80 -5.51
N LYS A 57 -1.08 -10.95 -4.98
CA LYS A 57 -1.40 -11.33 -3.58
C LYS A 57 -0.88 -10.31 -2.56
N ASP A 58 0.25 -9.65 -2.80
CA ASP A 58 0.72 -8.56 -1.93
C ASP A 58 -0.23 -7.36 -1.97
N CYS A 59 -0.72 -7.00 -3.16
CA CYS A 59 -1.70 -5.93 -3.35
C CYS A 59 -3.02 -6.26 -2.65
N LEU A 60 -3.54 -7.46 -2.86
CA LEU A 60 -4.76 -7.96 -2.21
C LEU A 60 -4.61 -8.04 -0.69
N SER A 61 -3.41 -8.29 -0.18
CA SER A 61 -3.15 -8.26 1.27
C SER A 61 -3.31 -6.84 1.85
N LEU A 62 -2.79 -5.82 1.15
CA LEU A 62 -3.04 -4.40 1.50
C LEU A 62 -4.52 -4.02 1.34
N GLU A 63 -5.17 -4.50 0.29
CA GLU A 63 -6.60 -4.29 0.08
C GLU A 63 -7.42 -4.78 1.28
N MET A 64 -7.11 -5.96 1.81
CA MET A 64 -7.88 -6.57 2.89
C MET A 64 -7.83 -5.82 4.23
N ILE A 65 -6.85 -4.95 4.47
CA ILE A 65 -6.82 -4.11 5.68
C ILE A 65 -7.68 -2.85 5.56
N CYS A 66 -8.12 -2.49 4.35
CA CYS A 66 -8.84 -1.25 4.07
C CYS A 66 -10.35 -1.34 4.40
N ASP A 67 -10.99 -0.19 4.57
CA ASP A 67 -12.43 -0.07 4.85
C ASP A 67 -13.25 0.18 3.56
N GLU A 68 -12.66 0.81 2.54
CA GLU A 68 -13.28 0.99 1.22
C GLU A 68 -12.30 0.69 0.08
N LEU A 69 -12.84 0.23 -1.04
CA LEU A 69 -12.14 0.07 -2.32
C LEU A 69 -12.59 1.16 -3.27
N TRP A 70 -11.67 2.02 -3.68
CA TRP A 70 -11.89 3.08 -4.67
C TRP A 70 -11.18 2.71 -5.96
N VAL A 71 -11.94 2.55 -7.03
CA VAL A 71 -11.45 2.16 -8.36
C VAL A 71 -11.50 3.37 -9.28
N PHE A 72 -10.34 3.80 -9.76
CA PHE A 72 -10.19 4.91 -10.68
C PHE A 72 -10.24 4.38 -12.12
N ILE A 73 -11.21 4.86 -12.89
CA ILE A 73 -11.51 4.37 -14.24
C ILE A 73 -11.53 5.53 -15.23
N ASP A 74 -11.04 5.28 -16.44
CA ASP A 74 -11.12 6.19 -17.56
C ASP A 74 -12.46 6.08 -18.32
N ASN A 75 -12.74 7.01 -19.23
CA ASN A 75 -14.01 7.11 -19.96
C ASN A 75 -14.38 5.86 -20.77
N ASN A 76 -13.41 5.02 -21.12
CA ASN A 76 -13.68 3.78 -21.86
C ASN A 76 -14.38 2.70 -21.02
N LYS A 77 -14.52 2.90 -19.70
CA LYS A 77 -15.11 1.97 -18.72
C LYS A 77 -14.52 0.55 -18.77
N TYR A 78 -13.35 0.38 -19.39
CA TYR A 78 -12.66 -0.90 -19.42
C TYR A 78 -11.94 -1.10 -18.09
N ILE A 79 -12.16 -2.26 -17.48
CA ILE A 79 -11.48 -2.64 -16.23
C ILE A 79 -10.43 -3.71 -16.55
N PRO A 80 -9.13 -3.42 -16.37
CA PRO A 80 -8.07 -4.40 -16.61
C PRO A 80 -8.19 -5.59 -15.66
N GLU A 81 -7.64 -6.73 -16.07
CA GLU A 81 -7.72 -8.00 -15.32
C GLU A 81 -7.28 -7.88 -13.85
N GLY A 82 -6.18 -7.19 -13.58
CA GLY A 82 -5.68 -6.99 -12.22
C GLY A 82 -6.70 -6.27 -11.33
N VAL A 83 -7.29 -5.19 -11.82
CA VAL A 83 -8.34 -4.42 -11.12
C VAL A 83 -9.63 -5.25 -10.98
N ARG A 84 -10.00 -6.04 -11.99
CA ARG A 84 -11.13 -6.97 -11.87
C ARG A 84 -10.88 -8.00 -10.76
N LEU A 85 -9.65 -8.48 -10.58
CA LEU A 85 -9.34 -9.41 -9.50
C LEU A 85 -9.38 -8.76 -8.12
N GLU A 86 -8.93 -7.50 -8.00
CA GLU A 86 -9.09 -6.69 -6.78
C GLU A 86 -10.59 -6.54 -6.45
N ILE A 87 -11.41 -6.11 -7.40
CA ILE A 87 -12.87 -6.00 -7.22
C ILE A 87 -13.49 -7.35 -6.81
N ALA A 88 -13.14 -8.43 -7.51
CA ALA A 88 -13.66 -9.77 -7.20
C ALA A 88 -13.26 -10.23 -5.79
N THR A 89 -12.02 -9.96 -5.39
CA THR A 89 -11.53 -10.28 -4.04
C THR A 89 -12.27 -9.48 -2.98
N TRP A 90 -12.47 -8.18 -3.22
CA TRP A 90 -13.24 -7.30 -2.36
C TRP A 90 -14.67 -7.80 -2.18
N LEU A 91 -15.40 -8.03 -3.27
CA LEU A 91 -16.79 -8.48 -3.24
C LEU A 91 -16.96 -9.85 -2.57
N LYS A 92 -15.92 -10.70 -2.62
CA LYS A 92 -15.93 -12.02 -1.96
C LYS A 92 -15.77 -11.93 -0.43
N TYR A 93 -14.96 -10.97 0.06
CA TYR A 93 -14.53 -10.95 1.46
C TYR A 93 -14.98 -9.73 2.27
N LYS A 94 -15.42 -8.66 1.61
CA LYS A 94 -15.88 -7.41 2.22
C LYS A 94 -17.35 -7.18 1.89
N SER A 95 -18.04 -6.52 2.81
CA SER A 95 -19.48 -6.20 2.67
C SER A 95 -19.72 -4.73 2.30
N SER A 96 -18.66 -3.94 2.19
CA SER A 96 -18.70 -2.53 1.80
C SER A 96 -18.72 -2.39 0.28
N PRO A 97 -19.49 -1.45 -0.29
CA PRO A 97 -19.57 -1.25 -1.73
C PRO A 97 -18.22 -0.76 -2.31
N VAL A 98 -17.96 -1.13 -3.56
CA VAL A 98 -16.89 -0.56 -4.36
C VAL A 98 -17.31 0.82 -4.84
N LYS A 99 -16.41 1.80 -4.76
CA LYS A 99 -16.64 3.14 -5.31
C LYS A 99 -15.85 3.32 -6.59
N TYR A 100 -16.54 3.78 -7.62
CA TYR A 100 -15.94 4.02 -8.93
C TYR A 100 -15.77 5.51 -9.15
N ILE A 101 -14.59 5.91 -9.60
CA ILE A 101 -14.18 7.31 -9.71
C ILE A 101 -13.73 7.57 -11.14
N SER A 102 -14.31 8.59 -11.76
CA SER A 102 -13.94 9.05 -13.10
C SER A 102 -12.60 9.80 -13.04
N ILE A 103 -11.58 9.26 -13.72
CA ILE A 103 -10.29 9.93 -13.87
C ILE A 103 -10.46 11.28 -14.60
N PRO A 104 -11.18 11.38 -15.73
CA PRO A 104 -11.40 12.66 -16.40
C PRO A 104 -12.09 13.69 -15.51
N SER A 105 -13.14 13.29 -14.77
CA SER A 105 -13.83 14.19 -13.82
C SER A 105 -12.91 14.65 -12.70
N LEU A 106 -12.01 13.78 -12.20
CA LEU A 106 -11.01 14.13 -11.20
C LEU A 106 -10.01 15.18 -11.71
N LEU A 107 -9.60 15.08 -12.97
CA LEU A 107 -8.59 15.97 -13.55
C LEU A 107 -9.16 17.32 -14.01
N GLU A 108 -10.43 17.35 -14.42
CA GLU A 108 -11.11 18.58 -14.88
C GLU A 108 -11.60 19.45 -13.72
N ASN A 109 -11.96 18.84 -12.58
CA ASN A 109 -12.58 19.55 -11.47
C ASN A 109 -11.57 19.96 -10.39
N SER A 110 -11.62 21.24 -10.01
CA SER A 110 -10.87 21.76 -8.85
C SER A 110 -11.55 21.53 -7.50
N SER A 111 -12.79 21.05 -7.51
CA SER A 111 -13.61 20.78 -6.32
C SER A 111 -14.28 19.42 -6.40
N ILE A 112 -14.35 18.70 -5.27
CA ILE A 112 -15.10 17.46 -5.13
C ILE A 112 -16.58 17.73 -5.47
N ASN A 113 -17.10 17.13 -6.53
CA ASN A 113 -18.50 17.20 -6.95
C ASN A 113 -19.07 15.78 -7.15
N ASP A 114 -20.40 15.68 -7.25
CA ASP A 114 -21.09 14.40 -7.40
C ASP A 114 -20.75 13.71 -8.75
N ASP A 115 -20.37 14.47 -9.78
CA ASP A 115 -19.96 13.98 -11.11
C ASP A 115 -18.63 13.18 -11.11
N LEU A 116 -17.96 13.13 -9.94
CA LEU A 116 -16.76 12.34 -9.72
C LEU A 116 -17.06 10.84 -9.61
N PHE A 117 -18.19 10.49 -8.99
CA PHE A 117 -18.55 9.11 -8.70
C PHE A 117 -19.36 8.51 -9.85
N LEU A 118 -19.01 7.29 -10.23
CA LEU A 118 -19.66 6.57 -11.31
C LEU A 118 -20.55 5.46 -10.75
N ASP A 119 -21.74 5.34 -11.31
CA ASP A 119 -22.54 4.13 -11.18
C ASP A 119 -21.95 3.06 -12.12
N PHE A 120 -21.42 1.99 -11.53
CA PHE A 120 -20.87 0.84 -12.24
C PHE A 120 -21.50 -0.44 -11.70
N ASP A 121 -21.97 -1.31 -12.60
CA ASP A 121 -22.53 -2.61 -12.23
C ASP A 121 -21.41 -3.67 -12.20
N ASP A 122 -20.98 -4.01 -10.99
CA ASP A 122 -19.96 -5.03 -10.71
C ASP A 122 -20.55 -6.42 -10.44
N SER A 123 -21.87 -6.58 -10.56
CA SER A 123 -22.59 -7.81 -10.20
C SER A 123 -22.21 -9.03 -11.07
N ASN A 124 -21.58 -8.79 -12.22
CA ASN A 124 -21.14 -9.85 -13.13
C ASN A 124 -19.67 -10.24 -12.94
N ILE A 125 -18.83 -9.43 -12.29
CA ILE A 125 -17.39 -9.70 -12.12
C ILE A 125 -17.19 -11.03 -11.36
N LEU A 126 -17.97 -11.29 -10.31
CA LEU A 126 -17.91 -12.56 -9.58
C LEU A 126 -18.44 -13.77 -10.36
N LYS A 127 -19.23 -13.55 -11.42
CA LYS A 127 -19.79 -14.61 -12.27
C LYS A 127 -18.83 -14.99 -13.41
N GLU A 128 -17.82 -14.15 -13.68
CA GLU A 128 -16.76 -14.45 -14.63
C GLU A 128 -15.92 -15.61 -14.07
N LYS A 129 -16.11 -16.81 -14.64
CA LYS A 129 -15.44 -18.03 -14.17
C LYS A 129 -13.91 -17.83 -14.09
N GLU A 130 -13.33 -17.23 -15.13
CA GLU A 130 -11.90 -16.93 -15.23
C GLU A 130 -11.39 -16.08 -14.07
N ILE A 131 -12.13 -15.05 -13.65
CA ILE A 131 -11.75 -14.20 -12.50
C ILE A 131 -12.01 -14.93 -11.18
N SER A 132 -13.16 -15.56 -11.04
CA SER A 132 -13.57 -16.21 -9.79
C SER A 132 -12.61 -17.34 -9.35
N GLU A 133 -12.03 -18.06 -10.31
CA GLU A 133 -11.06 -19.13 -10.08
C GLU A 133 -9.68 -18.60 -9.67
N LEU A 134 -9.36 -17.35 -10.02
CA LEU A 134 -8.10 -16.68 -9.67
C LEU A 134 -8.15 -15.99 -8.29
N VAL A 135 -9.34 -15.79 -7.70
CA VAL A 135 -9.46 -15.12 -6.40
C VAL A 135 -8.85 -15.99 -5.29
N PRO A 136 -7.74 -15.57 -4.66
CA PRO A 136 -7.06 -16.37 -3.66
C PRO A 136 -7.94 -16.58 -2.43
N LYS A 137 -7.72 -17.68 -1.69
CA LYS A 137 -8.27 -17.86 -0.35
C LYS A 137 -7.63 -16.84 0.59
N LYS A 138 -8.38 -16.39 1.61
CA LYS A 138 -7.84 -15.48 2.64
C LYS A 138 -6.59 -16.04 3.34
N SER A 139 -6.47 -17.36 3.46
CA SER A 139 -5.29 -18.05 4.03
C SER A 139 -4.05 -17.99 3.13
N GLU A 140 -4.20 -17.65 1.86
CA GLU A 140 -3.10 -17.48 0.90
C GLU A 140 -2.59 -16.03 0.86
N LEU A 141 -3.30 -15.10 1.50
CA LEU A 141 -2.85 -13.71 1.66
C LEU A 141 -1.86 -13.61 2.81
N ARG A 142 -0.93 -12.66 2.67
CA ARG A 142 0.18 -12.48 3.60
C ARG A 142 -0.18 -11.43 4.65
N PRO A 143 0.33 -11.57 5.89
CA PRO A 143 0.17 -10.53 6.90
C PRO A 143 0.82 -9.22 6.46
N VAL A 144 0.10 -8.11 6.64
CA VAL A 144 0.60 -6.76 6.39
C VAL A 144 1.34 -6.26 7.62
N ASN A 145 2.51 -5.65 7.41
CA ASN A 145 3.32 -5.00 8.43
C ASN A 145 3.47 -3.51 8.13
N CYS A 146 2.88 -2.64 8.96
CA CYS A 146 3.08 -1.20 8.88
C CYS A 146 4.45 -0.81 9.42
N ILE A 147 5.24 -0.16 8.55
CA ILE A 147 6.59 0.28 8.84
C ILE A 147 6.54 1.64 9.53
N ASN A 148 6.92 1.65 10.81
CA ASN A 148 7.22 2.87 11.53
C ASN A 148 8.73 3.07 11.58
N ILE A 149 9.19 4.01 10.77
CA ILE A 149 10.59 4.44 10.71
C ILE A 149 10.64 5.96 10.87
N LEU A 150 11.69 6.44 11.52
CA LEU A 150 11.94 7.88 11.61
C LEU A 150 12.19 8.47 10.21
N PRO A 151 11.67 9.66 9.88
CA PRO A 151 11.81 10.26 8.55
C PRO A 151 13.26 10.38 8.07
N GLU A 152 14.21 10.71 8.94
CA GLU A 152 15.64 10.80 8.63
C GLU A 152 16.26 9.46 8.20
N HIS A 153 15.57 8.35 8.49
CA HIS A 153 15.98 6.98 8.16
C HIS A 153 15.15 6.38 7.02
N HIS A 154 14.13 7.09 6.52
CA HIS A 154 13.27 6.61 5.43
C HIS A 154 14.04 6.31 4.14
N LYS A 155 15.21 6.92 3.94
CA LYS A 155 16.15 6.56 2.85
C LYS A 155 16.55 5.07 2.82
N TYR A 156 16.35 4.33 3.90
CA TYR A 156 16.64 2.90 4.00
C TYR A 156 15.42 2.00 3.78
N ILE A 157 14.28 2.56 3.39
CA ILE A 157 13.00 1.86 3.33
C ILE A 157 13.00 0.63 2.42
N ASP A 158 13.75 0.67 1.33
CA ASP A 158 13.77 -0.43 0.36
C ASP A 158 14.43 -1.70 0.91
N TRP A 159 15.47 -1.56 1.75
CA TRP A 159 16.06 -2.70 2.47
C TRP A 159 15.08 -3.32 3.46
N ILE A 160 14.26 -2.49 4.10
CA ILE A 160 13.25 -2.93 5.06
C ILE A 160 12.12 -3.66 4.32
N LYS A 161 11.62 -3.09 3.22
CA LYS A 161 10.62 -3.74 2.34
C LYS A 161 11.15 -5.07 1.83
N TYR A 162 12.39 -5.11 1.35
CA TYR A 162 13.03 -6.33 0.88
C TYR A 162 13.04 -7.41 1.98
N HIS A 163 13.48 -7.05 3.18
CA HIS A 163 13.49 -7.97 4.32
C HIS A 163 12.10 -8.52 4.62
N LEU A 164 11.06 -7.68 4.59
CA LEU A 164 9.68 -8.10 4.89
C LEU A 164 9.13 -9.07 3.85
N PHE A 165 9.24 -8.73 2.57
CA PHE A 165 8.80 -9.60 1.48
C PHE A 165 9.52 -10.95 1.51
N TYR A 166 10.84 -10.94 1.75
CA TYR A 166 11.64 -12.17 1.87
C TYR A 166 11.10 -13.08 2.99
N ASN A 167 10.66 -12.49 4.10
CA ASN A 167 10.03 -13.18 5.22
C ASN A 167 8.51 -13.36 5.08
N LYS A 168 7.96 -13.23 3.86
CA LYS A 168 6.53 -13.42 3.53
C LYS A 168 5.58 -12.45 4.25
N PHE A 169 6.05 -11.25 4.58
CA PHE A 169 5.23 -10.13 5.04
C PHE A 169 5.03 -9.11 3.92
N VAL A 170 3.89 -8.43 3.93
CA VAL A 170 3.59 -7.35 3.00
C VAL A 170 3.90 -6.02 3.68
N PRO A 171 4.85 -5.21 3.18
CA PRO A 171 5.17 -3.94 3.77
C PRO A 171 4.08 -2.90 3.50
N LEU A 172 3.70 -2.17 4.54
CA LEU A 172 2.95 -0.93 4.43
C LEU A 172 3.86 0.24 4.82
N ASP A 173 4.39 0.92 3.81
CA ASP A 173 5.22 2.11 3.95
C ASP A 173 4.35 3.37 3.81
N TYR A 174 3.80 3.81 4.94
CA TYR A 174 2.87 4.93 4.95
C TYR A 174 3.53 6.26 4.57
N LEU A 175 4.81 6.44 4.89
CA LEU A 175 5.54 7.68 4.57
C LEU A 175 5.78 7.88 3.08
N SER A 176 5.88 6.80 2.29
CA SER A 176 5.90 6.92 0.83
C SER A 176 4.55 7.34 0.26
N ILE A 177 3.44 6.91 0.87
CA ILE A 177 2.10 7.28 0.42
C ILE A 177 1.78 8.72 0.77
N LYS A 178 1.96 9.07 2.06
CA LYS A 178 1.68 10.39 2.61
C LYS A 178 2.93 10.87 3.37
N PRO A 179 3.82 11.63 2.72
CA PRO A 179 5.00 12.19 3.36
C PRO A 179 4.65 13.14 4.51
N TYR A 180 5.62 13.37 5.43
CA TYR A 180 5.43 14.23 6.61
C TYR A 180 4.90 15.63 6.32
N ILE A 181 5.12 16.17 5.11
CA ILE A 181 4.62 17.49 4.71
C ILE A 181 3.08 17.60 4.72
N TYR A 182 2.38 16.48 4.66
CA TYR A 182 0.92 16.44 4.71
C TYR A 182 0.35 16.44 6.14
N PHE A 183 1.21 16.53 7.16
CA PHE A 183 0.80 16.54 8.56
C PHE A 183 1.06 17.90 9.18
N ASP A 184 -0.03 18.58 9.52
CA ASP A 184 0.02 19.88 10.21
C ASP A 184 0.72 19.78 11.57
N ASN A 185 0.71 18.59 12.20
CA ASN A 185 1.46 18.28 13.41
C ASN A 185 1.72 16.76 13.56
N ILE A 186 2.63 16.43 14.49
CA ILE A 186 3.03 15.05 14.81
C ILE A 186 1.88 14.20 15.38
N GLU A 187 0.89 14.81 16.03
CA GLU A 187 -0.23 14.10 16.65
C GLU A 187 -1.21 13.56 15.60
N HIS A 188 -1.43 14.30 14.51
CA HIS A 188 -2.21 13.81 13.37
C HIS A 188 -1.55 12.57 12.75
N TYR A 189 -0.23 12.61 12.55
CA TYR A 189 0.54 11.46 12.08
C TYR A 189 0.39 10.24 13.00
N LYS A 190 0.57 10.44 14.31
CA LYS A 190 0.38 9.37 15.31
C LYS A 190 -1.03 8.80 15.30
N SER A 191 -2.06 9.63 15.11
CA SER A 191 -3.45 9.17 15.06
C SER A 191 -3.73 8.26 13.86
N GLU A 192 -3.18 8.57 12.69
CA GLU A 192 -3.31 7.74 11.50
C GLU A 192 -2.48 6.45 11.61
N LEU A 193 -1.28 6.52 12.20
CA LEU A 193 -0.52 5.30 12.53
C LEU A 193 -1.26 4.41 13.53
N SER A 194 -1.91 4.99 14.54
CA SER A 194 -2.71 4.21 15.51
C SER A 194 -3.84 3.44 14.83
N LEU A 195 -4.51 4.06 13.85
CA LEU A 195 -5.52 3.37 13.03
C LEU A 195 -4.92 2.20 12.25
N LEU A 196 -3.74 2.38 11.65
CA LEU A 196 -3.04 1.30 10.95
C LEU A 196 -2.68 0.16 11.90
N ASN A 197 -2.30 0.45 13.14
CA ASN A 197 -1.95 -0.54 14.16
C ASN A 197 -3.12 -1.42 14.59
N GLU A 198 -4.35 -0.94 14.45
CA GLU A 198 -5.55 -1.74 14.69
C GLU A 198 -5.86 -2.71 13.54
N ARG A 199 -5.21 -2.55 12.38
CA ARG A 199 -5.55 -3.24 11.13
C ARG A 199 -4.45 -4.15 10.60
N CYS A 200 -3.21 -3.91 11.00
CA CYS A 200 -2.05 -4.67 10.55
C CYS A 200 -1.00 -4.78 11.67
N ASN A 201 0.00 -5.63 11.48
CA ASN A 201 1.08 -5.72 12.45
C ASN A 201 1.89 -4.43 12.40
N TYR A 202 2.16 -3.84 13.54
CA TYR A 202 3.04 -2.68 13.60
C TYR A 202 4.49 -3.13 13.79
N ILE A 203 5.42 -2.56 13.03
CA ILE A 203 6.85 -2.79 13.22
C ILE A 203 7.58 -1.47 13.38
N SER A 204 8.38 -1.36 14.43
CA SER A 204 9.25 -0.20 14.63
C SER A 204 10.66 -0.53 14.14
N VAL A 205 11.21 0.29 13.26
CA VAL A 205 12.55 0.07 12.71
C VAL A 205 13.55 1.01 13.35
N MET A 206 14.56 0.43 14.00
CA MET A 206 15.54 1.17 14.80
C MET A 206 16.97 0.92 14.31
N PRO A 207 17.90 1.87 14.51
CA PRO A 207 19.31 1.67 14.13
C PRO A 207 20.03 0.60 14.96
N TYR A 208 19.46 0.22 16.10
CA TYR A 208 20.05 -0.71 17.06
C TYR A 208 19.02 -1.77 17.46
N TYR A 209 19.51 -2.94 17.88
CA TYR A 209 18.67 -4.01 18.39
C TYR A 209 18.06 -3.64 19.74
N VAL A 210 16.75 -3.88 19.91
CA VAL A 210 16.03 -3.66 21.17
C VAL A 210 15.31 -4.94 21.52
N SER A 211 15.77 -5.64 22.56
CA SER A 211 15.30 -6.97 22.97
C SER A 211 13.91 -6.99 23.62
N GLU A 212 13.32 -5.82 23.90
CA GLU A 212 12.17 -5.73 24.81
C GLU A 212 10.80 -5.86 24.12
N ASN A 213 10.72 -5.97 22.79
CA ASN A 213 9.44 -6.21 22.09
C ASN A 213 9.62 -7.04 20.81
N ASN A 214 8.74 -8.02 20.59
CA ASN A 214 8.73 -8.92 19.42
C ASN A 214 8.44 -8.24 18.06
N PHE A 215 8.27 -6.91 18.03
CA PHE A 215 7.83 -6.13 16.87
C PHE A 215 8.82 -5.00 16.51
N ASN A 216 10.10 -5.19 16.83
CA ASN A 216 11.17 -4.28 16.44
C ASN A 216 12.06 -4.94 15.38
N LEU A 217 12.43 -4.18 14.34
CA LEU A 217 13.46 -4.57 13.39
C LEU A 217 14.66 -3.64 13.54
N SER A 218 15.85 -4.22 13.63
CA SER A 218 17.09 -3.45 13.58
C SER A 218 17.59 -3.28 12.15
N PHE A 219 18.40 -2.24 11.92
CA PHE A 219 19.08 -2.06 10.63
C PHE A 219 19.95 -3.27 10.24
N SER A 220 20.54 -3.93 11.24
CA SER A 220 21.37 -5.11 11.04
C SER A 220 20.56 -6.30 10.51
N GLU A 221 19.33 -6.49 10.99
CA GLU A 221 18.42 -7.54 10.52
C GLU A 221 17.94 -7.27 9.09
N CYS A 222 17.72 -6.00 8.75
CA CYS A 222 17.39 -5.55 7.41
C CYS A 222 18.61 -5.53 6.46
N LYS A 223 19.80 -5.91 6.94
CA LYS A 223 21.07 -5.87 6.17
C LYS A 223 21.33 -4.50 5.54
N ILE A 224 20.98 -3.44 6.26
CA ILE A 224 21.20 -2.07 5.77
C ILE A 224 22.71 -1.82 5.66
N PRO A 225 23.18 -1.25 4.55
CA PRO A 225 24.59 -0.90 4.38
C PRO A 225 25.03 0.19 5.35
N LYS A 226 26.16 -0.05 6.04
CA LYS A 226 26.86 0.94 6.86
C LYS A 226 27.83 1.75 6.00
N TYR A 227 27.63 3.06 5.97
CA TYR A 227 28.57 4.00 5.36
C TYR A 227 29.83 4.12 6.22
N ILE A 228 31.00 3.85 5.62
CA ILE A 228 32.29 4.09 6.28
C ILE A 228 32.74 5.50 5.89
N LYS A 229 32.91 6.37 6.89
CA LYS A 229 33.16 7.82 6.79
C LYS A 229 34.32 8.26 5.88
N LYS A 230 35.16 7.34 5.40
CA LYS A 230 36.33 7.64 4.54
C LYS A 230 36.01 7.66 3.05
N ASP A 231 35.04 6.87 2.59
CA ASP A 231 34.70 6.76 1.18
C ASP A 231 33.18 6.84 1.06
N TRP A 232 32.71 8.02 0.67
CA TRP A 232 31.30 8.43 0.53
C TRP A 232 30.40 7.49 -0.31
N ALA A 233 30.96 6.45 -0.92
CA ALA A 233 30.28 5.52 -1.81
C ALA A 233 30.53 4.03 -1.53
N ILE A 234 31.33 3.64 -0.52
CA ILE A 234 31.60 2.23 -0.21
C ILE A 234 30.88 1.84 1.09
N THR A 235 29.96 0.88 0.97
CA THR A 235 29.16 0.36 2.07
C THR A 235 29.67 -1.00 2.52
N THR A 236 29.65 -1.27 3.82
CA THR A 236 29.81 -2.62 4.38
C THR A 236 28.49 -3.03 5.00
N MET A 237 28.06 -4.30 4.88
CA MET A 237 26.82 -4.73 5.55
C MET A 237 26.97 -4.62 7.07
N GLU A 238 25.93 -4.16 7.77
CA GLU A 238 25.91 -4.15 9.23
C GLU A 238 26.08 -5.58 9.78
N ASN A 239 27.24 -5.86 10.39
CA ASN A 239 27.46 -7.08 11.16
C ASN A 239 27.00 -6.88 12.60
N LYS A 240 26.36 -7.91 13.16
CA LYS A 240 25.92 -8.00 14.56
C LYS A 240 27.06 -7.62 15.51
N ASN A 241 26.90 -6.51 16.22
CA ASN A 241 27.56 -6.24 17.50
C ASN A 241 26.47 -5.97 18.53
#